data_AF-A0A9N9RS57-F1
#
_entry.id   AF-A0A9N9RS57-F1
#
_cell.length_a   1.000
_cell.length_b   1.000
_cell.length_c   1.000
_cell.angle_alpha   90.00
_cell.angle_beta   90.00
_cell.angle_gamma   90.00
#
_symmetry.space_group_name_H-M   'P 1'
#
loop_
_entity.id
_entity.type
_entity.pdbx_description
1 polymer ?
#
loop_
_entity_poly.entity_id
_entity_poly.type
_entity_poly.pdbx_seq_one_letter_code
_entity_poly.pdbx_strand_id
1 'polypeptide(L)'
;MPAIHELSAEEMKRASNIVTTLGDTLKIFEELRIKSFENWQFDENEKCSVLEMARAGFYYSGNSKDDDSAICFVCGKVLDGWENTDDPWMEHQKHSANCKFVQMRRSEDDLTLEEFLDLCEHIIKQFLTNQFRKKEAAFIKRIEKIRDILKSQQY
;
A
#
# COMPACT_ATOMS: atom_id res chain seq x y z
N MET A 1 26.43 2.45 27.43
CA MET A 1 25.40 2.83 26.44
C MET A 1 26.15 3.41 25.24
N PRO A 2 25.90 2.95 24.00
CA PRO A 2 26.54 3.56 22.84
C PRO A 2 26.07 5.01 22.70
N ALA A 3 26.98 5.94 22.43
CA ALA A 3 26.62 7.32 22.13
C ALA A 3 25.78 7.33 20.85
N ILE A 4 24.60 7.95 20.90
CA ILE A 4 23.79 8.22 19.71
C ILE A 4 24.56 9.29 18.94
N HIS A 5 25.21 8.90 17.84
CA HIS A 5 25.86 9.84 16.94
C HIS A 5 24.76 10.68 16.28
N GLU A 6 24.81 11.99 16.47
CA GLU A 6 23.87 12.92 15.86
C GLU A 6 24.05 12.88 14.33
N LEU A 7 22.95 12.75 13.59
CA LEU A 7 23.00 12.67 12.13
C LEU A 7 23.44 14.03 11.56
N SER A 8 24.30 14.00 10.54
CA SER A 8 24.60 15.20 9.77
C SER A 8 23.36 15.71 9.02
N ALA A 9 23.35 17.00 8.68
CA ALA A 9 22.26 17.59 7.89
C ALA A 9 22.02 16.86 6.56
N GLU A 10 23.07 16.34 5.93
CA GLU A 10 22.98 15.59 4.68
C GLU A 10 22.31 14.21 4.88
N GLU A 11 22.65 13.52 5.98
CA GLU A 11 22.02 12.25 6.35
C GLU A 11 20.55 12.44 6.72
N MET A 12 20.21 13.50 7.46
CA MET A 12 18.82 13.86 7.77
C MET A 12 18.02 14.13 6.50
N LYS A 13 18.59 14.90 5.56
CA LYS A 13 17.93 15.19 4.27
C LYS A 13 17.70 13.92 3.46
N ARG A 14 18.69 13.02 3.42
CA ARG A 14 18.56 11.73 2.73
C ARG A 14 17.50 10.85 3.37
N ALA A 15 17.47 10.76 4.70
CA ALA A 15 16.46 10.00 5.42
C ALA A 15 15.06 10.56 5.16
N SER A 16 14.90 11.88 5.23
CA SER A 16 13.64 12.57 4.91
C SER A 16 13.15 12.23 3.50
N ASN A 17 14.01 12.34 2.49
CA ASN A 17 13.64 11.99 1.11
C ASN A 17 13.20 10.52 0.96
N ILE A 18 13.85 9.58 1.66
CA ILE A 18 13.46 8.17 1.65
C ILE A 18 12.08 7.99 2.27
N VAL A 19 11.84 8.60 3.44
CA VAL A 19 10.57 8.53 4.15
C VAL A 19 9.44 9.11 3.29
N THR A 20 9.64 10.29 2.70
CA THR A 20 8.66 10.91 1.79
C THR A 20 8.37 10.01 0.60
N THR A 21 9.41 9.50 -0.07
CA THR A 21 9.24 8.61 -1.24
C THR A 21 8.48 7.33 -0.87
N LEU A 22 8.77 6.73 0.28
CA LEU A 22 8.06 5.55 0.77
C LEU A 22 6.61 5.87 1.12
N GLY A 23 6.36 7.00 1.80
CA GLY A 23 5.03 7.48 2.13
C GLY A 23 4.16 7.66 0.88
N ASP A 24 4.69 8.30 -0.16
CA ASP A 24 4.03 8.50 -1.45
C ASP A 24 3.76 7.18 -2.19
N THR A 25 4.78 6.31 -2.24
CA THR A 25 4.70 5.02 -2.94
C THR A 25 3.70 4.08 -2.28
N LEU A 26 3.63 4.08 -0.96
CA LEU A 26 2.83 3.15 -0.16
C LEU A 26 1.51 3.77 0.34
N LYS A 27 1.25 5.04 0.03
CA LYS A 27 0.03 5.77 0.43
C LYS A 27 -0.23 5.69 1.93
N ILE A 28 0.84 5.83 2.72
CA ILE A 28 0.81 5.70 4.18
C ILE A 28 -0.11 6.74 4.82
N PHE A 29 -0.05 7.98 4.33
CA PHE A 29 -0.82 9.09 4.87
C PHE A 29 -2.19 9.23 4.19
N GLU A 30 -3.23 9.48 4.97
CA GLU A 30 -4.61 9.63 4.48
C GLU A 30 -4.75 10.67 3.38
N GLU A 31 -4.07 11.81 3.50
CA GLU A 31 -4.08 12.86 2.49
C GLU A 31 -3.64 12.36 1.10
N LEU A 32 -2.68 11.43 1.05
CA LEU A 32 -2.19 10.84 -0.19
C LEU A 32 -3.19 9.84 -0.78
N ARG A 33 -3.99 9.19 0.09
CA ARG A 33 -5.10 8.33 -0.32
C ARG A 33 -6.22 9.17 -0.90
N ILE A 34 -6.65 10.24 -0.23
CA ILE A 34 -7.66 11.19 -0.73
C ILE A 34 -7.26 11.72 -2.11
N LYS A 35 -6.02 12.22 -2.26
CA LYS A 35 -5.50 12.77 -3.53
C LYS A 35 -5.45 11.76 -4.67
N SER A 36 -5.48 10.46 -4.38
CA SER A 36 -5.43 9.44 -5.44
C SER A 36 -6.74 9.33 -6.22
N PHE A 37 -7.88 9.70 -5.63
CA PHE A 37 -9.21 9.55 -6.22
C PHE A 37 -9.50 10.64 -7.26
N GLU A 38 -8.86 10.56 -8.42
CA GLU A 38 -9.09 11.47 -9.55
C GLU A 38 -10.38 11.07 -10.31
N ASN A 39 -11.44 11.88 -10.17
CA ASN A 39 -12.76 11.68 -10.79
C ASN A 39 -13.53 10.46 -10.26
N TRP A 40 -13.48 10.23 -8.94
CA TRP A 40 -14.34 9.23 -8.29
C TRP A 40 -15.82 9.54 -8.53
N GLN A 41 -16.59 8.51 -8.88
CA GLN A 41 -17.97 8.67 -9.35
C GLN A 41 -18.98 9.02 -8.23
N PHE A 42 -18.59 8.86 -6.97
CA PHE A 42 -19.46 9.04 -5.82
C PHE A 42 -19.20 10.36 -5.09
N ASP A 43 -20.29 11.05 -4.77
CA ASP A 43 -20.30 12.36 -4.13
C ASP A 43 -20.01 12.26 -2.62
N GLU A 44 -19.74 13.41 -1.98
CA GLU A 44 -19.44 13.51 -0.55
C GLU A 44 -20.55 13.00 0.39
N ASN A 45 -21.80 12.96 -0.09
CA ASN A 45 -22.96 12.52 0.70
C ASN A 45 -23.20 11.01 0.63
N GLU A 46 -22.46 10.30 -0.22
CA GLU A 46 -22.57 8.85 -0.39
C GLU A 46 -21.61 8.11 0.55
N LYS A 47 -21.94 6.85 0.88
CA LYS A 47 -21.17 6.12 1.90
C LYS A 47 -19.76 5.74 1.44
N CYS A 48 -19.59 5.51 0.14
CA CYS A 48 -18.30 5.25 -0.48
C CYS A 48 -17.68 6.54 -1.06
N SER A 49 -17.91 7.70 -0.44
CA SER A 49 -17.24 8.94 -0.81
C SER A 49 -15.71 8.81 -0.68
N VAL A 50 -14.97 9.70 -1.35
CA VAL A 50 -13.50 9.72 -1.30
C VAL A 50 -12.95 9.74 0.13
N LEU A 51 -13.58 10.50 1.04
CA LEU A 51 -13.17 10.59 2.43
C LEU A 51 -13.38 9.26 3.16
N GLU A 52 -14.53 8.63 3.00
CA GLU A 52 -14.83 7.36 3.66
C GLU A 52 -13.95 6.22 3.11
N MET A 53 -13.69 6.22 1.80
CA MET A 53 -12.74 5.31 1.15
C MET A 53 -11.33 5.46 1.73
N ALA A 54 -10.82 6.70 1.80
CA ALA A 54 -9.49 6.97 2.33
C ALA A 54 -9.37 6.63 3.83
N ARG A 55 -10.39 6.93 4.62
CA ARG A 55 -10.47 6.57 6.05
C ARG A 55 -10.43 5.07 6.28
N ALA A 56 -11.11 4.29 5.44
CA ALA A 56 -11.05 2.82 5.48
C ALA A 56 -9.74 2.24 4.92
N GLY A 57 -8.81 3.10 4.51
CA GLY A 57 -7.47 2.73 4.06
C GLY A 57 -7.37 2.48 2.56
N PHE A 58 -8.39 2.82 1.78
CA PHE A 58 -8.34 2.64 0.33
C PHE A 58 -7.75 3.85 -0.39
N TYR A 59 -7.03 3.58 -1.47
CA TYR A 59 -6.61 4.57 -2.44
C TYR A 59 -6.94 4.06 -3.85
N TYR A 60 -7.19 4.98 -4.77
CA TYR A 60 -7.54 4.65 -6.13
C TYR A 60 -6.33 4.17 -6.93
N SER A 61 -6.48 3.06 -7.68
CA SER A 61 -5.36 2.54 -8.50
C SER A 61 -5.16 3.24 -9.84
N GLY A 62 -6.14 4.02 -10.32
CA GLY A 62 -5.93 4.91 -11.46
C GLY A 62 -5.76 4.25 -12.81
N ASN A 63 -6.25 3.02 -13.04
CA ASN A 63 -5.95 2.34 -14.31
C ASN A 63 -6.82 2.82 -15.49
N SER A 64 -8.04 3.32 -15.25
CA SER A 64 -8.90 3.91 -16.30
C SER A 64 -10.11 4.64 -15.70
N LYS A 65 -10.78 5.53 -16.46
CA LYS A 65 -11.98 6.26 -15.99
C LYS A 65 -13.16 5.35 -15.61
N ASP A 66 -13.21 4.15 -16.15
CA ASP A 66 -14.25 3.15 -15.86
C ASP A 66 -13.78 2.11 -14.83
N ASP A 67 -12.56 2.27 -14.30
CA ASP A 67 -12.03 1.45 -13.22
C ASP A 67 -12.37 2.14 -11.91
N ASP A 68 -13.20 1.51 -11.08
CA ASP A 68 -13.48 1.92 -9.70
C ASP A 68 -12.65 1.13 -8.68
N SER A 69 -11.60 0.43 -9.14
CA SER A 69 -10.72 -0.33 -8.24
C SER A 69 -10.04 0.57 -7.21
N ALA A 70 -10.18 0.16 -5.96
CA ALA A 70 -9.53 0.78 -4.82
C ALA A 70 -8.69 -0.25 -4.07
N ILE A 71 -7.49 0.16 -3.64
CA ILE A 71 -6.49 -0.71 -3.02
C ILE A 71 -6.25 -0.29 -1.58
N CYS A 72 -6.29 -1.24 -0.64
CA CYS A 72 -5.90 -0.98 0.73
C CYS A 72 -4.39 -0.74 0.85
N PHE A 73 -3.97 0.36 1.48
CA PHE A 73 -2.56 0.70 1.71
C PHE A 73 -1.80 -0.28 2.63
N VAL A 74 -2.52 -1.03 3.47
CA VAL A 74 -1.93 -1.96 4.44
C VAL A 74 -1.84 -3.38 3.93
N CYS A 75 -2.94 -3.95 3.46
CA CYS A 75 -2.99 -5.34 3.03
C CYS A 75 -2.88 -5.53 1.51
N GLY A 76 -2.94 -4.45 0.74
CA GLY A 76 -2.91 -4.50 -0.73
C GLY A 76 -4.15 -5.15 -1.36
N LYS A 77 -5.22 -5.40 -0.59
CA LYS A 77 -6.48 -5.93 -1.14
C LYS A 77 -7.07 -4.91 -2.10
N VAL A 78 -7.34 -5.35 -3.32
CA VAL A 78 -8.07 -4.60 -4.35
C VAL A 78 -9.54 -4.99 -4.26
N LEU A 79 -10.43 -3.99 -4.26
CA LEU A 79 -11.88 -4.13 -4.38
C LEU A 79 -12.38 -3.19 -5.48
N ASP A 80 -13.33 -3.68 -6.26
CA ASP A 80 -13.99 -3.02 -7.40
C ASP A 80 -15.51 -3.22 -7.32
N GLY A 81 -16.26 -2.57 -8.21
CA GLY A 81 -17.72 -2.66 -8.25
C GLY A 81 -18.41 -2.00 -7.06
N TRP A 82 -17.91 -0.84 -6.65
CA TRP A 82 -18.44 -0.05 -5.54
C TRP A 82 -19.82 0.50 -5.87
N GLU A 83 -20.73 0.45 -4.90
CA GLU A 83 -22.05 1.06 -4.94
C GLU A 83 -22.14 2.21 -3.92
N ASN A 84 -22.99 3.20 -4.17
CA ASN A 84 -23.10 4.38 -3.31
C ASN A 84 -23.52 4.10 -1.87
N THR A 85 -24.11 2.93 -1.61
CA THR A 85 -24.50 2.47 -0.28
C THR A 85 -23.45 1.62 0.42
N ASP A 86 -22.34 1.30 -0.24
CA ASP A 86 -21.29 0.49 0.34
C ASP A 86 -20.55 1.25 1.43
N ASP A 87 -20.33 0.56 2.55
CA ASP A 87 -19.49 1.05 3.64
C ASP A 87 -18.08 0.49 3.44
N PRO A 88 -17.07 1.34 3.16
CA PRO A 88 -15.72 0.87 2.86
C PRO A 88 -15.08 0.06 3.99
N TRP A 89 -15.40 0.35 5.26
CA TRP A 89 -14.90 -0.42 6.39
C TRP A 89 -15.51 -1.81 6.45
N MET A 90 -16.82 -1.91 6.21
CA MET A 90 -17.53 -3.19 6.18
C MET A 90 -17.05 -4.08 5.04
N GLU A 91 -16.88 -3.52 3.84
CA GLU A 91 -16.35 -4.26 2.69
C GLU A 91 -14.88 -4.67 2.93
N HIS A 92 -14.07 -3.80 3.52
CA HIS A 92 -12.71 -4.14 3.90
C HIS A 92 -12.67 -5.30 4.91
N GLN A 93 -13.52 -5.28 5.93
CA GLN A 93 -13.60 -6.35 6.92
C GLN A 93 -14.06 -7.67 6.30
N LYS A 94 -15.10 -7.63 5.46
CA LYS A 94 -15.67 -8.79 4.78
C LYS A 94 -14.65 -9.46 3.86
N HIS A 95 -13.87 -8.68 3.12
CA HIS A 95 -12.95 -9.18 2.11
C HIS A 95 -11.50 -9.36 2.58
N SER A 96 -11.13 -8.80 3.74
CA SER A 96 -9.78 -8.88 4.32
C SER A 96 -9.79 -8.74 5.85
N ALA A 97 -10.54 -9.61 6.53
CA ALA A 97 -10.69 -9.59 8.00
C ALA A 97 -9.36 -9.66 8.79
N ASN A 98 -8.29 -10.17 8.17
CA ASN A 98 -6.96 -10.29 8.76
C ASN A 98 -6.04 -9.09 8.47
N CYS A 99 -6.53 -8.05 7.79
CA CYS A 99 -5.78 -6.81 7.60
C CYS A 99 -5.48 -6.16 8.96
N LYS A 100 -4.21 -5.80 9.22
CA LYS A 100 -3.79 -5.18 10.50
C LYS A 100 -4.59 -3.90 10.79
N PHE A 101 -4.91 -3.11 9.76
CA PHE A 101 -5.71 -1.89 9.89
C PHE A 101 -7.18 -2.17 10.26
N VAL A 102 -7.80 -3.18 9.63
CA VAL A 102 -9.16 -3.61 9.98
C VAL A 102 -9.23 -4.14 11.41
N GLN A 103 -8.20 -4.84 11.87
CA GLN A 103 -8.14 -5.35 13.25
C GLN A 103 -8.04 -4.24 14.29
N MET A 104 -7.45 -3.09 13.94
CA MET A 104 -7.40 -1.90 14.80
C MET A 104 -8.77 -1.20 14.91
N ARG A 105 -9.64 -1.31 13.90
CA ARG A 105 -11.00 -0.73 13.83
C ARG A 105 -11.06 0.79 14.07
N ARG A 106 -10.01 1.52 13.67
CA ARG A 106 -9.89 2.97 13.86
C ARG A 106 -9.21 3.60 12.65
N SER A 107 -9.56 4.84 12.32
CA SER A 107 -8.91 5.63 11.27
C SER A 107 -7.54 6.13 11.72
N GLU A 108 -6.77 6.72 10.80
CA GLU A 108 -5.43 7.25 11.07
C GLU A 108 -5.42 8.32 12.18
N ASP A 109 -6.41 9.21 12.20
CA ASP A 109 -6.58 10.27 13.21
C ASP A 109 -6.71 9.75 14.65
N ASP A 110 -7.16 8.50 14.79
CA ASP A 110 -7.44 7.86 16.05
C ASP A 110 -6.28 7.00 16.57
N LEU A 111 -5.22 6.82 15.76
CA LEU A 111 -4.05 6.03 16.11
C LEU A 111 -3.10 6.82 17.01
N THR A 112 -2.52 6.13 17.99
CA THR A 112 -1.34 6.63 18.67
C THR A 112 -0.12 6.60 17.74
N LEU A 113 0.91 7.38 18.08
CA LEU A 113 2.18 7.34 17.33
C LEU A 113 2.79 5.93 17.30
N GLU A 114 2.68 5.18 18.39
CA GLU A 114 3.18 3.80 18.47
C GLU A 114 2.43 2.89 17.49
N GLU A 115 1.10 2.91 17.50
CA GLU A 115 0.28 2.13 16.57
C GLU A 115 0.55 2.49 15.10
N PHE A 116 0.72 3.79 14.83
CA PHE A 116 1.04 4.27 13.48
C PHE A 116 2.42 3.80 13.01
N LEU A 117 3.45 3.86 13.87
CA LEU A 117 4.79 3.35 13.55
C LEU A 117 4.78 1.84 13.35
N ASP A 118 4.02 1.11 14.17
CA ASP A 118 3.80 -0.33 14.05
C ASP A 118 3.12 -0.71 12.73
N LEU A 119 2.22 0.14 12.24
CA LEU A 119 1.56 -0.03 10.95
C LEU A 119 2.56 0.24 9.81
N CYS A 120 3.31 1.34 9.89
CA CYS A 120 4.36 1.67 8.94
C CYS A 120 5.39 0.54 8.81
N GLU A 121 5.86 -0.01 9.93
CA GLU A 121 6.81 -1.11 9.94
C GLU A 121 6.24 -2.35 9.22
N HIS A 122 4.98 -2.69 9.51
CA HIS A 122 4.30 -3.80 8.86
C HIS A 122 4.23 -3.61 7.34
N ILE A 123 3.81 -2.42 6.88
CA ILE A 123 3.68 -2.09 5.45
C ILE A 123 5.04 -2.15 4.76
N ILE A 124 6.07 -1.53 5.35
CA ILE A 124 7.43 -1.50 4.77
C ILE A 124 8.00 -2.92 4.67
N LYS A 125 7.83 -3.75 5.72
CA LYS A 125 8.25 -5.16 5.70
C LYS A 125 7.55 -5.95 4.60
N GLN A 126 6.23 -5.78 4.43
CA GLN A 126 5.50 -6.44 3.35
C GLN A 126 5.98 -5.98 1.97
N PHE A 127 6.15 -4.68 1.76
CA PHE A 127 6.64 -4.13 0.50
C PHE A 127 8.01 -4.69 0.14
N LEU A 128 8.98 -4.62 1.05
CA LEU A 128 10.33 -5.13 0.82
C LEU A 128 10.30 -6.62 0.51
N THR A 129 9.55 -7.41 1.30
CA THR A 129 9.40 -8.85 1.08
C THR A 129 8.84 -9.15 -0.31
N ASN A 130 7.79 -8.45 -0.74
CA ASN A 130 7.19 -8.62 -2.06
C ASN A 130 8.15 -8.19 -3.19
N GLN A 131 8.93 -7.13 -3.00
CA GLN A 131 9.95 -6.71 -3.97
C GLN A 131 11.07 -7.75 -4.12
N PHE A 132 11.56 -8.30 -3.01
CA PHE A 132 12.57 -9.37 -3.05
C PHE A 132 12.04 -10.63 -3.75
N ARG A 133 10.83 -11.08 -3.40
CA ARG A 133 10.17 -12.23 -4.05
C ARG A 133 10.00 -12.03 -5.57
N LYS A 134 9.60 -10.83 -6.00
CA LYS A 134 9.47 -10.50 -7.44
C LYS A 134 10.83 -10.59 -8.16
N LYS A 135 11.89 -10.06 -7.56
CA LYS A 135 13.25 -10.12 -8.12
C LYS A 135 13.78 -11.56 -8.16
N GLU A 136 13.56 -12.33 -7.11
CA GLU A 136 13.91 -13.75 -7.04
C GLU A 136 13.21 -14.55 -8.14
N ALA A 137 11.90 -14.41 -8.29
CA ALA A 137 11.13 -15.08 -9.33
C ALA A 137 11.62 -14.70 -10.74
N ALA A 138 11.94 -13.43 -10.98
CA ALA A 138 12.49 -12.97 -12.25
C ALA A 138 13.88 -13.57 -12.54
N PHE A 139 14.73 -13.72 -11.50
CA PHE A 139 16.04 -14.34 -11.62
C PHE A 139 15.93 -15.85 -11.91
N ILE A 140 15.08 -16.57 -11.18
CA ILE A 140 14.79 -18.00 -11.40
C ILE A 140 14.32 -18.23 -12.84
N LYS A 141 13.37 -17.42 -13.33
CA LYS A 141 12.88 -17.51 -14.71
C LYS A 141 13.98 -17.32 -15.77
N ARG A 142 14.96 -16.43 -15.50
CA ARG A 142 16.12 -16.24 -16.38
C ARG A 142 17.04 -17.47 -16.38
N ILE A 143 17.28 -18.08 -15.22
CA ILE A 143 18.08 -19.30 -15.11
C ILE A 143 17.42 -20.46 -15.87
N GLU A 144 16.11 -20.64 -15.72
CA GLU A 144 15.35 -21.68 -16.43
C GLU A 144 15.46 -21.51 -17.94
N LYS A 145 15.28 -20.29 -18.46
CA LYS A 145 15.46 -20.00 -19.89
C LYS A 145 16.86 -20.33 -20.39
N ILE A 146 17.91 -20.00 -19.62
CA ILE A 146 19.29 -20.34 -19.98
C ILE A 146 19.47 -21.87 -20.01
N ARG A 147 18.94 -22.57 -19.01
CA ARG A 147 19.00 -24.03 -18.93
C ARG A 147 18.36 -24.70 -20.15
N ASP A 148 17.19 -24.20 -20.59
CA ASP A 148 16.47 -24.76 -21.75
C ASP A 148 17.23 -24.55 -23.05
N ILE A 149 17.84 -23.37 -23.24
CA ILE A 149 18.71 -23.07 -24.39
C ILE A 149 19.88 -24.06 -24.43
N LEU A 150 20.57 -24.26 -23.30
CA LEU A 150 21.73 -25.17 -23.24
C LEU A 150 21.34 -26.62 -23.56
N LYS A 151 20.16 -27.09 -23.10
CA LYS A 151 19.65 -28.42 -23.45
C LYS A 151 19.32 -28.55 -24.94
N SER A 152 18.75 -27.52 -25.55
CA SER A 152 18.38 -27.53 -26.98
C SER A 152 19.58 -27.55 -27.93
N GLN A 153 20.77 -27.17 -27.46
CA GLN A 153 22.02 -27.18 -28.23
C GLN A 153 22.80 -28.50 -28.13
N GLN A 154 22.34 -29.44 -27.30
CA GLN A 154 22.97 -30.75 -27.11
C GLN A 154 22.33 -31.87 -27.94
N TYR A 155 21.42 -31.53 -28.86
CA TYR A 155 20.76 -32.44 -29.81
C TYR A 155 20.90 -31.93 -31.24
#